data_AF-A0A1E4MG92-F1
#
_entry.id   AF-A0A1E4MG92-F1
#
_cell.length_a   1.000
_cell.length_b   1.000
_cell.length_c   1.000
_cell.angle_alpha   90.00
_cell.angle_beta   90.00
_cell.angle_gamma   90.00
#
_symmetry.space_group_name_H-M   'P 1'
#
loop_
_entity.id
_entity.type
_entity.pdbx_description
1 polymer ?
#
loop_
_entity_poly.entity_id
_entity_poly.type
_entity_poly.pdbx_seq_one_letter_code
_entity_poly.pdbx_strand_id
1 'polypeptide(L)'
;MLEVGRKLVNLQLPRLDEASKPYFRDLLDHMLRVESAITGIRDILISVFEASHLLEQQRQGAITRQLAAWAAILAVPTAIAGIYGMNFENMPELKTQWGYFVILGVIAAVCIGLYIRFKRSHWL
;
A
#
# COMPACT_ATOMS: atom_id res chain seq x y z
N MET A 1 1.09 -26.95 -25.13
CA MET A 1 2.36 -27.65 -25.40
C MET A 1 2.44 -29.00 -24.69
N LEU A 2 2.26 -29.09 -23.36
CA LEU A 2 2.26 -30.37 -22.63
C LEU A 2 1.15 -31.35 -23.07
N GLU A 3 -0.05 -30.87 -23.42
CA GLU A 3 -1.11 -31.70 -24.00
C GLU A 3 -0.71 -32.35 -25.33
N VAL A 4 0.13 -31.68 -26.13
CA VAL A 4 0.61 -32.20 -27.42
C VAL A 4 1.66 -33.29 -27.19
N GLY A 5 2.57 -33.09 -26.24
CA GLY A 5 3.54 -34.11 -25.81
C GLY A 5 2.87 -35.34 -25.18
N ARG A 6 1.89 -35.15 -24.29
CA ARG A 6 1.09 -36.26 -23.72
C ARG A 6 0.29 -36.99 -24.79
N LYS A 7 -0.30 -36.28 -25.77
CA LYS A 7 -0.98 -36.92 -26.90
C LYS A 7 -0.02 -37.71 -27.78
N LEU A 8 1.22 -37.26 -27.99
CA LEU A 8 2.21 -37.99 -28.79
C LEU A 8 2.75 -39.26 -28.10
N VAL A 9 2.82 -39.27 -26.76
CA VAL A 9 3.22 -40.47 -26.01
C VAL A 9 2.07 -41.48 -25.88
N ASN A 10 0.81 -41.03 -25.81
CA ASN A 10 -0.37 -41.90 -25.73
C ASN A 10 -0.98 -42.28 -27.09
N LEU A 11 -0.76 -41.51 -28.16
CA LEU A 11 -1.04 -41.98 -29.51
C LEU A 11 0.05 -42.98 -29.88
N GLN A 12 -0.29 -44.28 -29.82
CA GLN A 12 0.47 -45.32 -30.49
C GLN A 12 0.48 -45.01 -31.99
N LEU A 13 1.46 -44.21 -32.43
CA LEU A 13 1.73 -43.99 -33.85
C LEU A 13 2.18 -45.34 -34.42
N PRO A 14 1.44 -45.92 -35.38
CA PRO A 14 1.67 -47.29 -35.89
C PRO A 14 3.05 -47.53 -36.57
N ARG A 15 3.95 -46.55 -36.57
CA ARG A 15 5.24 -46.55 -37.28
C ARG A 15 6.47 -46.22 -36.41
N LEU A 16 6.31 -46.04 -35.10
CA LEU A 16 7.46 -45.83 -34.21
C LEU A 16 8.03 -47.18 -33.77
N ASP A 17 9.26 -47.45 -34.17
CA ASP A 17 10.04 -48.61 -33.73
C ASP A 17 10.15 -48.63 -32.19
N GLU A 18 10.03 -49.79 -31.56
CA GLU A 18 10.06 -49.95 -30.08
C GLU A 18 11.32 -49.33 -29.46
N ALA A 19 12.43 -49.31 -30.21
CA ALA A 19 13.70 -48.71 -29.80
C ALA A 19 13.67 -47.18 -29.66
N SER A 20 12.72 -46.48 -30.31
CA SER A 20 12.65 -45.00 -30.32
C SER A 20 11.76 -44.42 -29.20
N LYS A 21 10.90 -45.24 -28.60
CA LYS A 21 9.99 -44.82 -27.50
C LYS A 21 10.69 -44.25 -26.26
N PRO A 22 11.86 -44.78 -25.82
CA PRO A 22 12.58 -44.22 -24.66
C PRO A 22 13.02 -42.77 -24.87
N TYR A 23 13.41 -42.40 -26.10
CA TYR A 23 13.86 -41.04 -26.42
C TYR A 23 12.73 -40.01 -26.32
N PHE A 24 11.53 -40.36 -26.83
CA PHE A 24 10.36 -39.49 -26.70
C PHE A 24 9.88 -39.37 -25.25
N ARG A 25 10.03 -40.42 -24.44
CA ARG A 25 9.74 -40.37 -23.01
C ARG A 25 10.70 -39.43 -22.28
N ASP A 26 11.99 -39.52 -22.56
CA ASP A 26 12.99 -38.64 -21.95
C ASP A 26 12.77 -37.17 -22.32
N LEU A 27 12.42 -36.87 -23.58
CA LEU A 27 12.03 -35.52 -24.00
C LEU A 27 10.79 -35.01 -23.26
N LEU A 28 9.78 -35.87 -23.06
CA LEU A 28 8.59 -35.51 -22.31
C LEU A 28 8.91 -35.24 -20.83
N ASP A 29 9.76 -36.05 -20.22
CA ASP A 29 10.22 -35.86 -18.84
C ASP A 29 11.03 -34.56 -18.69
N HIS A 30 11.88 -34.23 -19.66
CA HIS A 30 12.59 -32.95 -19.70
C HIS A 30 11.62 -31.76 -19.84
N MET A 31 10.62 -31.85 -20.73
CA MET A 31 9.61 -30.80 -20.88
C MET A 31 8.79 -30.59 -19.60
N LEU A 32 8.41 -31.67 -18.92
CA LEU A 32 7.70 -31.61 -17.63
C LEU A 32 8.57 -30.98 -16.54
N ARG A 33 9.85 -31.32 -16.48
CA ARG A 33 10.78 -30.74 -15.51
C ARG A 33 10.98 -29.24 -15.73
N VAL A 34 11.16 -28.83 -16.99
CA VAL A 34 11.29 -27.41 -17.35
C VAL A 34 10.01 -26.64 -17.04
N GLU A 35 8.84 -27.21 -17.34
CA GLU A 35 7.56 -26.57 -17.03
C GLU A 35 7.37 -26.39 -15.52
N SER A 36 7.66 -27.42 -14.72
CA SER A 36 7.63 -27.31 -13.26
C SER A 36 8.59 -26.26 -12.73
N ALA A 37 9.80 -26.15 -13.30
CA ALA A 37 10.76 -25.11 -12.93
C ALA A 37 10.27 -23.70 -13.30
N ILE A 38 9.69 -23.52 -14.50
CA ILE A 38 9.12 -22.24 -14.95
C ILE A 38 7.97 -21.83 -14.04
N THR A 39 7.07 -22.77 -13.71
CA THR A 39 5.94 -22.51 -12.82
C THR A 39 6.42 -22.14 -11.42
N GLY A 40 7.42 -22.85 -10.88
CA GLY A 40 8.03 -22.50 -9.59
C GLY A 40 8.67 -21.10 -9.58
N ILE A 41 9.41 -20.74 -10.63
CA ILE A 41 10.01 -19.40 -10.76
C ILE A 41 8.91 -18.33 -10.85
N ARG A 42 7.84 -18.60 -11.61
CA ARG A 42 6.70 -17.69 -11.74
C ARG A 42 6.02 -17.45 -10.41
N ASP A 43 5.81 -18.48 -9.61
CA ASP A 43 5.16 -18.36 -8.30
C ASP A 43 6.01 -17.54 -7.33
N ILE A 44 7.34 -17.75 -7.33
CA ILE A 44 8.28 -16.93 -6.56
C ILE A 44 8.23 -15.47 -7.02
N LEU A 45 8.24 -15.23 -8.34
CA LEU A 45 8.18 -13.87 -8.89
C LEU A 45 6.90 -13.14 -8.49
N ILE A 46 5.76 -13.83 -8.53
CA ILE A 46 4.47 -13.30 -8.09
C ILE A 46 4.53 -12.93 -6.60
N SER A 47 5.06 -13.82 -5.76
CA SER A 47 5.19 -13.57 -4.31
C SER A 47 6.09 -12.36 -4.02
N VAL A 48 7.21 -12.23 -4.72
CA VAL A 48 8.13 -11.08 -4.57
C VAL A 48 7.48 -9.78 -5.05
N PHE A 49 6.76 -9.81 -6.17
CA PHE A 49 6.05 -8.65 -6.69
C PHE A 49 4.96 -8.20 -5.72
N GLU A 50 4.18 -9.13 -5.17
CA GLU A 50 3.15 -8.86 -4.17
C GLU A 50 3.75 -8.26 -2.89
N ALA A 51 4.85 -8.82 -2.38
CA ALA A 51 5.58 -8.25 -1.25
C ALA A 51 6.11 -6.84 -1.53
N SER A 52 6.67 -6.61 -2.72
CA SER A 52 7.17 -5.29 -3.13
C SER A 52 6.04 -4.26 -3.19
N HIS A 53 4.89 -4.66 -3.75
CA HIS A 53 3.70 -3.81 -3.81
C HIS A 53 3.15 -3.49 -2.42
N LEU A 54 3.14 -4.46 -1.50
CA LEU A 54 2.73 -4.24 -0.10
C LEU A 54 3.64 -3.23 0.60
N LEU A 55 4.95 -3.31 0.39
CA LEU A 55 5.91 -2.35 0.96
C LEU A 55 5.69 -0.93 0.39
N GLU A 56 5.40 -0.82 -0.91
CA GLU A 56 5.08 0.47 -1.53
C GLU A 56 3.77 1.05 -0.99
N GLN A 57 2.73 0.24 -0.81
CA GLN A 57 1.48 0.65 -0.17
C GLN A 57 1.69 1.11 1.28
N GLN A 58 2.57 0.44 2.04
CA GLN A 58 2.92 0.91 3.39
C GLN A 58 3.58 2.29 3.37
N ARG A 59 4.49 2.52 2.43
CA ARG A 59 5.16 3.83 2.26
C ARG A 59 4.17 4.93 1.87
N GLN A 60 3.26 4.66 0.93
CA GLN A 60 2.20 5.60 0.54
C GLN A 60 1.23 5.88 1.69
N GLY A 61 0.90 4.85 2.47
CA GLY A 61 0.07 4.98 3.67
C GLY A 61 0.69 5.86 4.75
N ALA A 62 2.02 5.90 4.87
CA ALA A 62 2.70 6.79 5.81
C ALA A 62 2.65 8.25 5.35
N ILE A 63 2.94 8.52 4.07
CA ILE A 63 2.92 9.88 3.50
C ILE A 63 1.53 10.51 3.58
N THR A 64 0.49 9.75 3.23
CA THR A 64 -0.91 10.24 3.30
C THR A 64 -1.32 10.56 4.74
N ARG A 65 -0.95 9.71 5.70
CA ARG A 65 -1.17 9.95 7.14
C ARG A 65 -0.45 11.21 7.63
N GLN A 66 0.79 11.41 7.19
CA GLN A 66 1.59 12.59 7.54
C GLN A 66 0.97 13.88 6.98
N LEU A 67 0.55 13.89 5.71
CA LEU A 67 -0.13 15.02 5.08
C LEU A 67 -1.46 15.35 5.78
N ALA A 68 -2.26 14.32 6.09
CA ALA A 68 -3.52 14.51 6.82
C ALA A 68 -3.30 15.08 8.23
N ALA A 69 -2.24 14.65 8.93
CA ALA A 69 -1.89 15.17 10.24
C ALA A 69 -1.48 16.66 10.17
N TRP A 70 -0.64 17.05 9.21
CA TRP A 70 -0.29 18.46 8.97
C TRP A 70 -1.52 19.31 8.61
N ALA A 71 -2.40 18.81 7.75
CA ALA A 71 -3.64 19.49 7.39
C ALA A 71 -4.54 19.70 8.62
N ALA A 72 -4.66 18.71 9.50
CA ALA A 72 -5.43 18.82 10.74
C ALA A 72 -4.84 19.87 11.70
N ILE A 73 -3.50 19.94 11.82
CA ILE A 73 -2.82 20.96 12.63
C ILE A 73 -3.09 22.37 12.09
N LEU A 74 -3.08 22.55 10.77
CA LEU A 74 -3.36 23.85 10.13
C LEU A 74 -4.86 24.21 10.17
N ALA A 75 -5.76 23.23 10.10
CA ALA A 75 -7.20 23.47 10.10
C ALA A 75 -7.70 24.15 11.39
N VAL A 76 -7.10 23.86 12.55
CA VAL A 76 -7.48 24.45 13.84
C VAL A 76 -7.32 25.97 13.89
N PRO A 77 -6.12 26.54 13.67
CA PRO A 77 -5.95 28.00 13.65
C PRO A 77 -6.71 28.64 12.50
N THR A 78 -6.84 27.97 11.33
CA THR A 78 -7.64 28.50 10.21
C THR A 78 -9.13 28.58 10.55
N ALA A 79 -9.70 27.59 11.23
CA ALA A 79 -11.09 27.61 11.66
C ALA A 79 -11.33 28.74 12.69
N ILE A 80 -10.40 28.91 13.63
CA ILE A 80 -10.49 29.97 14.65
C ILE A 80 -10.32 31.35 14.01
N ALA A 81 -9.37 31.52 13.09
CA ALA A 81 -9.23 32.74 12.29
C ALA A 81 -10.48 33.01 11.42
N GLY A 82 -11.14 31.97 10.90
CA GLY A 82 -12.41 32.10 10.19
C GLY A 82 -13.54 32.58 11.09
N ILE A 83 -13.67 32.03 12.31
CA ILE A 83 -14.67 32.44 13.29
C ILE A 83 -14.43 33.90 13.75
N TYR A 84 -13.18 34.26 14.04
CA TYR A 84 -12.80 35.62 14.46
C TYR A 84 -12.73 36.62 13.31
N GLY A 85 -12.61 36.16 12.06
CA GLY A 85 -12.61 37.00 10.86
C GLY A 85 -14.01 37.35 10.35
N MET A 86 -15.04 36.65 10.81
CA MET A 86 -16.43 37.08 10.62
C MET A 86 -16.67 38.30 11.53
N ASN A 87 -17.01 39.45 10.95
CA ASN A 87 -17.31 40.73 11.62
C ASN A 87 -18.52 40.61 12.58
N PHE A 88 -18.39 39.88 13.68
CA PHE A 88 -19.39 39.84 14.75
C PHE A 88 -19.13 41.00 15.69
N GLU A 89 -19.94 42.05 15.53
CA GLU A 89 -19.96 43.29 16.32
C GLU A 89 -20.33 43.08 17.81
N ASN A 90 -20.66 41.83 18.21
CA ASN A 90 -21.05 41.48 19.56
C ASN A 90 -20.36 40.19 20.04
N MET A 91 -19.02 40.21 20.18
CA MET A 91 -18.28 39.18 20.93
C MET A 91 -18.00 39.68 22.36
N PRO A 92 -18.76 39.25 23.39
CA PRO A 92 -18.55 39.70 24.78
C PRO A 92 -17.17 39.34 25.35
N GLU A 93 -16.46 38.36 24.77
CA GLU A 93 -15.10 37.96 25.16
C GLU A 93 -14.03 39.01 24.81
N LEU A 94 -14.28 39.88 23.81
CA LEU A 94 -13.34 40.94 23.39
C LEU A 94 -13.30 42.13 24.37
N LYS A 95 -14.29 42.28 25.25
CA LYS A 95 -14.36 43.38 26.25
C LYS A 95 -13.43 43.15 27.46
N THR A 96 -12.89 41.94 27.61
CA THR A 96 -11.94 41.63 28.68
C THR A 96 -10.51 41.72 28.18
N GLN A 97 -9.65 42.44 28.91
CA GLN A 97 -8.23 42.68 28.55
C GLN A 97 -7.41 41.39 28.34
N TRP A 98 -7.90 40.25 28.83
CA TRP A 98 -7.25 38.94 28.76
C TRP A 98 -7.87 37.97 27.75
N GLY A 99 -9.02 38.28 27.14
CA GLY A 99 -9.73 37.37 26.22
C GLY A 99 -8.84 36.91 25.06
N TYR A 100 -8.10 37.85 24.45
CA TYR A 100 -7.14 37.59 23.39
C TYR A 100 -6.05 36.57 23.77
N PHE A 101 -5.49 36.69 24.99
CA PHE A 101 -4.48 35.76 25.48
C PHE A 101 -5.05 34.37 25.79
N VAL A 102 -6.29 34.30 26.28
CA VAL A 102 -6.98 33.02 26.55
C VAL A 102 -7.22 32.25 25.24
N ILE A 103 -7.69 32.92 24.19
CA ILE A 103 -7.94 32.29 22.88
C ILE A 103 -6.62 31.80 22.26
N LEU A 104 -5.56 32.62 22.31
CA LEU A 104 -4.22 32.20 21.91
C LEU A 104 -3.74 30.98 22.70
N GLY A 105 -3.99 30.96 24.01
CA GLY A 105 -3.69 29.81 24.88
C GLY A 105 -4.46 28.56 24.47
N VAL A 106 -5.75 28.68 24.12
CA VAL A 106 -6.57 27.55 23.65
C VAL A 106 -6.10 27.05 22.28
N ILE A 107 -5.80 27.95 21.34
CA ILE A 107 -5.22 27.59 20.03
C ILE A 107 -3.91 26.82 20.24
N ALA A 108 -3.01 27.38 21.06
CA ALA A 108 -1.72 26.77 21.35
C ALA A 108 -1.90 25.39 22.02
N ALA A 109 -2.79 25.27 23.01
CA ALA A 109 -3.07 24.02 23.70
C ALA A 109 -3.65 22.95 22.76
N VAL A 110 -4.56 23.31 21.86
CA VAL A 110 -5.14 22.38 20.87
C VAL A 110 -4.10 21.97 19.84
N CYS A 111 -3.31 22.90 19.30
CA CYS A 111 -2.23 22.60 18.37
C CYS A 111 -1.17 21.68 19.01
N ILE A 112 -0.74 21.97 20.24
CA ILE A 112 0.20 21.13 21.00
C ILE A 112 -0.41 19.77 21.30
N GLY A 113 -1.69 19.71 21.70
CA GLY A 113 -2.40 18.47 21.97
C GLY A 113 -2.50 17.57 20.73
N LEU A 114 -2.82 18.15 19.57
CA LEU A 114 -2.82 17.44 18.29
C LEU A 114 -1.40 17.00 17.89
N TYR A 115 -0.39 17.86 18.03
CA TYR A 115 1.00 17.53 17.75
C TYR A 115 1.49 16.34 18.59
N ILE A 116 1.24 16.36 19.90
CA ILE A 116 1.60 15.25 20.81
C ILE A 116 0.85 13.97 20.42
N ARG A 117 -0.45 14.07 20.10
CA ARG A 117 -1.24 12.91 19.70
C ARG A 117 -0.75 12.29 18.38
N PHE A 118 -0.46 13.11 17.38
CA PHE A 118 0.05 12.64 16.08
C PHE A 118 1.46 12.05 16.19
N LYS A 119 2.33 12.68 17.01
CA LYS A 119 3.68 12.16 17.31
C LYS A 119 3.63 10.82 18.05
N ARG A 120 2.72 10.67 19.02
CA ARG A 120 2.57 9.42 19.78
C ARG A 120 2.00 8.29 18.93
N SER A 121 1.19 8.61 17.91
CA SER A 121 0.66 7.64 16.97
C SER A 121 1.66 7.20 15.89
N HIS A 122 2.88 7.76 15.83
CA HIS A 122 3.83 7.57 14.72
C HIS A 122 3.26 7.98 13.34
N TRP A 123 2.29 8.91 13.32
CA TRP A 123 1.76 9.47 12.08
C TRP A 123 2.54 10.72 11.63
N LEU A 124 3.41 11.24 12.52
CA LEU A 124 4.44 12.24 12.27
C LEU A 124 5.80 11.71 12.70
#